data_AF-A0A7X2N3Z8-F1
#
_entry.id   AF-A0A7X2N3Z8-F1
#
_cell.length_a   1.000
_cell.length_b   1.000
_cell.length_c   1.000
_cell.angle_alpha   90.00
_cell.angle_beta   90.00
_cell.angle_gamma   90.00
#
_symmetry.space_group_name_H-M   'P 1'
#
loop_
_entity.id
_entity.type
_entity.pdbx_description
1 polymer ?
#
loop_
_entity_poly.entity_id
_entity_poly.type
_entity_poly.pdbx_seq_one_letter_code
_entity_poly.pdbx_strand_id
1 'polypeptide(L)'
;MMNNRYVSICTLKVNDFSRCDIVQDQFTGRNCISKTVLLNSDPVYIHQFRMEIQVLSLIQHPFMPQIIDVYETKDSLVLIENKIPGISLNQWKQEHPVLKYLIRDYLLIQAMNRFEYLHSLDILYIDIKEENFMIHRNHLYLIDFNSCTYNHSSYVSFASYSNASPELKNTESKDRTSDIYAFGTFMKTFYFTNPFIIRTCLNKESKKRFSSFSSLKIAFIIRKFITILISIFLSAILLFVVNQRKEDILLQAYLKDPQNQILFLNAYEKDLKKQKGNQTEKIQMNLYQWIEKGFIKDCLKNSKISYYLMKQAILSQNDMYCQYFLENIPEDILNQYPETVSFMRQIKRLSASFAQKYLVYVYESKDIDLLSVYMSLLISSQIILDDCELLYKINCEIKEDQVEFEPCAIQYLQYCLFLISEDHPCPPIPGLYQKSDQFQIHQLIQYIERI
;
A
#
# COMPACT_ATOMS: atom_id res chain seq x y z
N MET A 1 -4.13 -63.22 19.16
CA MET A 1 -5.45 -62.91 18.56
C MET A 1 -5.42 -61.49 17.97
N MET A 2 -4.70 -61.26 16.87
CA MET A 2 -4.68 -59.94 16.19
C MET A 2 -5.72 -59.80 15.05
N ASN A 3 -6.30 -60.92 14.57
CA ASN A 3 -7.08 -60.95 13.32
C ASN A 3 -8.35 -60.07 13.27
N ASN A 4 -8.84 -59.52 14.39
CA ASN A 4 -10.08 -58.75 14.43
C ASN A 4 -9.93 -57.31 14.94
N ARG A 5 -8.71 -56.81 15.20
CA ARG A 5 -8.53 -55.45 15.72
C ARG A 5 -8.83 -54.38 14.65
N TYR A 6 -8.33 -54.57 13.44
CA TYR A 6 -8.46 -53.61 12.35
C TYR A 6 -9.44 -54.15 11.30
N VAL A 7 -10.57 -53.46 11.13
CA VAL A 7 -11.61 -53.85 10.17
C VAL A 7 -11.57 -52.93 8.96
N SER A 8 -11.44 -53.48 7.76
CA SER A 8 -11.42 -52.70 6.51
C SER A 8 -12.77 -52.03 6.25
N ILE A 9 -12.74 -50.72 6.02
CA ILE A 9 -13.91 -49.89 5.69
C ILE A 9 -13.95 -49.63 4.19
N CYS A 10 -12.82 -49.24 3.61
CA CYS A 10 -12.74 -48.79 2.23
C CYS A 10 -11.33 -49.05 1.68
N THR A 11 -11.26 -49.67 0.51
CA THR A 11 -10.00 -49.89 -0.20
C THR A 11 -9.62 -48.62 -0.98
N LEU A 12 -8.44 -48.07 -0.71
CA LEU A 12 -7.92 -46.89 -1.40
C LEU A 12 -7.12 -47.26 -2.66
N LYS A 13 -6.29 -48.31 -2.56
CA LYS A 13 -5.42 -48.76 -3.65
C LYS A 13 -5.17 -50.26 -3.56
N VAL A 14 -5.20 -50.94 -4.70
CA VAL A 14 -4.82 -52.35 -4.82
C VAL A 14 -3.91 -52.51 -6.04
N ASN A 15 -2.77 -53.17 -5.82
CA ASN A 15 -1.87 -53.68 -6.84
C ASN A 15 -1.72 -55.20 -6.63
N ASP A 16 -1.13 -55.92 -7.58
CA ASP A 16 -0.95 -57.39 -7.52
C ASP A 16 -0.23 -57.88 -6.24
N PHE A 17 0.57 -57.00 -5.63
CA PHE A 17 1.49 -57.32 -4.54
C PHE A 17 1.30 -56.45 -3.29
N SER A 18 0.44 -55.43 -3.36
CA SER A 18 0.22 -54.51 -2.23
C SER A 18 -1.19 -53.95 -2.18
N ARG A 19 -1.63 -53.59 -0.99
CA ARG A 19 -2.98 -53.07 -0.73
C ARG A 19 -2.92 -51.95 0.30
N CYS A 20 -3.73 -50.90 0.08
CA CYS A 20 -3.90 -49.80 1.01
C CYS A 20 -5.38 -49.59 1.28
N ASP A 21 -5.78 -49.71 2.55
CA ASP A 21 -7.16 -49.62 3.02
C ASP A 21 -7.30 -48.55 4.11
N ILE A 22 -8.46 -47.91 4.18
CA ILE A 22 -8.95 -47.29 5.42
C ILE A 22 -9.49 -48.42 6.29
N VAL A 23 -8.97 -48.54 7.52
CA VAL A 23 -9.42 -49.51 8.51
C VAL A 23 -9.92 -48.80 9.77
N GLN A 24 -10.85 -49.40 10.50
CA GLN A 24 -11.25 -48.93 11.83
C GLN A 24 -10.61 -49.79 12.91
N ASP A 25 -9.86 -49.16 13.82
CA ASP A 25 -9.39 -49.81 15.05
C ASP A 25 -10.59 -50.02 15.99
N GLN A 26 -10.98 -51.27 16.19
CA GLN A 26 -12.16 -51.62 16.99
C GLN A 26 -12.02 -51.26 18.47
N PHE A 27 -10.80 -51.07 18.98
CA PHE A 27 -10.61 -50.66 20.38
C PHE A 27 -10.74 -49.17 20.60
N THR A 28 -10.30 -48.35 19.63
CA THR A 28 -10.31 -46.88 19.77
C THR A 28 -11.44 -46.21 18.98
N GLY A 29 -12.10 -46.94 18.08
CA GLY A 29 -13.09 -46.44 17.14
C GLY A 29 -12.52 -45.54 16.03
N ARG A 30 -11.19 -45.33 16.01
CA ARG A 30 -10.53 -44.40 15.09
C ARG A 30 -10.27 -45.04 13.73
N ASN A 31 -10.37 -44.22 12.68
CA ASN A 31 -9.99 -44.61 11.33
C ASN A 31 -8.48 -44.45 11.14
N CYS A 32 -7.85 -45.48 10.61
CA CYS A 32 -6.43 -45.60 10.32
C CYS A 32 -6.22 -45.96 8.85
N ILE A 33 -4.97 -45.91 8.39
CA ILE A 33 -4.55 -46.43 7.10
C ILE A 33 -3.80 -47.73 7.34
N SER A 34 -4.20 -48.79 6.63
CA SER A 34 -3.52 -50.08 6.61
C SER A 34 -2.85 -50.26 5.26
N LYS A 35 -1.53 -50.29 5.24
CA LYS A 35 -0.74 -50.66 4.07
C LYS A 35 -0.23 -52.09 4.24
N THR A 36 -0.36 -52.89 3.20
CA THR A 36 0.02 -54.31 3.20
C THR A 36 0.84 -54.64 1.97
N VAL A 37 1.93 -55.39 2.13
CA VAL A 37 2.71 -55.99 1.03
C VAL A 37 2.81 -57.50 1.21
N LEU A 38 2.68 -58.27 0.13
CA LEU A 38 2.82 -59.72 0.20
C LEU A 38 4.31 -60.12 0.31
N LEU A 39 4.63 -61.15 1.09
CA LEU A 39 6.00 -61.62 1.28
C LEU A 39 6.57 -62.35 0.05
N ASN A 40 5.73 -62.75 -0.90
CA ASN A 40 6.13 -63.32 -2.18
C ASN A 40 6.30 -62.27 -3.31
N SER A 41 6.23 -60.98 -2.97
CA SER A 41 6.43 -59.87 -3.91
C SER A 41 7.90 -59.73 -4.32
N ASP A 42 8.17 -58.86 -5.30
CA ASP A 42 9.54 -58.46 -5.66
C ASP A 42 10.33 -58.02 -4.41
N PRO A 43 11.56 -58.53 -4.19
CA PRO A 43 12.41 -58.12 -3.07
C PRO A 43 12.57 -56.60 -2.94
N VAL A 44 12.53 -55.84 -4.03
CA VAL A 44 12.57 -54.37 -4.03
C VAL A 44 11.34 -53.78 -3.35
N TYR A 45 10.13 -54.30 -3.62
CA TYR A 45 8.90 -53.83 -2.96
C TYR A 45 8.92 -54.13 -1.45
N ILE A 46 9.37 -55.33 -1.07
CA ILE A 46 9.49 -55.71 0.34
C ILE A 46 10.52 -54.83 1.05
N HIS A 47 11.67 -54.56 0.39
CA HIS A 47 12.69 -53.68 0.91
C HIS A 47 12.15 -52.25 1.09
N GLN A 48 11.48 -51.68 0.10
CA GLN A 48 10.86 -50.36 0.19
C GLN A 48 9.81 -50.26 1.29
N PHE A 49 8.99 -51.29 1.46
CA PHE A 49 8.01 -51.32 2.54
C PHE A 49 8.67 -51.33 3.93
N ARG A 50 9.76 -52.11 4.09
CA ARG A 50 10.57 -52.09 5.31
C ARG A 50 11.24 -50.73 5.52
N MET A 51 11.73 -50.11 4.44
CA MET A 51 12.29 -48.76 4.47
C MET A 51 11.26 -47.71 4.90
N GLU A 52 10.01 -47.80 4.42
CA GLU A 52 8.93 -46.92 4.83
C GLU A 52 8.65 -47.02 6.33
N ILE A 53 8.56 -48.24 6.87
CA ILE A 53 8.41 -48.48 8.32
C ILE A 53 9.59 -47.87 9.09
N GLN A 54 10.83 -48.10 8.64
CA GLN A 54 12.01 -47.55 9.29
C GLN A 54 12.00 -46.01 9.27
N VAL A 55 11.73 -45.39 8.13
CA VAL A 55 11.67 -43.94 7.97
C VAL A 55 10.58 -43.34 8.86
N LEU A 56 9.36 -43.90 8.82
CA LEU A 56 8.25 -43.43 9.65
C LEU A 56 8.53 -43.62 11.15
N SER A 57 9.32 -44.62 11.55
CA SER A 57 9.73 -44.81 12.95
C SER A 57 10.66 -43.70 13.47
N LEU A 58 11.41 -43.05 12.58
CA LEU A 58 12.30 -41.93 12.90
C LEU A 58 11.60 -40.57 12.87
N ILE A 59 10.45 -40.48 12.18
CA ILE A 59 9.72 -39.24 11.99
C ILE A 59 8.89 -38.91 13.24
N GLN A 60 9.14 -37.73 13.80
CA GLN A 60 8.37 -37.13 14.88
C GLN A 60 7.89 -35.75 14.45
N HIS A 61 6.88 -35.72 13.56
CA HIS A 61 6.40 -34.48 12.96
C HIS A 61 4.87 -34.47 12.82
N PRO A 62 4.16 -33.41 13.26
CA PRO A 62 2.69 -33.38 13.31
C PRO A 62 2.01 -33.32 11.93
N PHE A 63 2.78 -33.05 10.87
CA PHE A 63 2.29 -32.94 9.49
C PHE A 63 2.68 -34.15 8.61
N MET A 64 2.97 -35.29 9.23
CA MET A 64 3.32 -36.56 8.58
C MET A 64 2.61 -37.72 9.31
N PRO A 65 2.48 -38.90 8.68
CA PRO A 65 1.89 -40.06 9.34
C PRO A 65 2.75 -40.54 10.50
N GLN A 66 2.11 -41.11 11.50
CA GLN A 66 2.71 -41.77 12.64
C GLN A 66 2.29 -43.23 12.64
N ILE A 67 3.26 -44.11 12.90
CA ILE A 67 3.03 -45.54 13.05
C ILE A 67 2.17 -45.76 14.30
N ILE A 68 1.10 -46.55 14.14
CA ILE A 68 0.26 -47.05 15.22
C ILE A 68 0.64 -48.49 15.54
N ASP A 69 0.82 -49.33 14.53
CA ASP A 69 1.12 -50.75 14.68
C ASP A 69 1.85 -51.29 13.44
N VAL A 70 2.67 -52.32 13.62
CA VAL A 70 3.34 -53.06 12.55
C VAL A 70 3.35 -54.53 12.91
N TYR A 71 2.88 -55.37 11.99
CA TYR A 71 2.87 -56.81 12.21
C TYR A 71 3.08 -57.58 10.91
N GLU A 72 3.57 -58.81 11.07
CA GLU A 72 3.77 -59.76 9.99
C GLU A 72 2.75 -60.89 10.13
N THR A 73 2.11 -61.24 9.02
CA THR A 73 1.28 -62.44 8.91
C THR A 73 2.09 -63.53 8.21
N LYS A 74 1.51 -64.72 8.01
CA LYS A 74 2.17 -65.80 7.29
C LYS A 74 2.63 -65.39 5.88
N ASP A 75 1.88 -64.51 5.22
CA ASP A 75 2.04 -64.22 3.78
C ASP A 75 2.24 -62.72 3.50
N SER A 76 2.24 -61.84 4.51
CA SER A 76 2.31 -60.38 4.30
C SER A 76 2.91 -59.58 5.45
N LEU A 77 3.46 -58.41 5.14
CA LEU A 77 3.82 -57.37 6.11
C LEU A 77 2.73 -56.30 6.10
N VAL A 78 2.31 -55.85 7.30
CA VAL A 78 1.26 -54.85 7.48
C VAL A 78 1.77 -53.68 8.33
N LEU A 79 1.54 -52.47 7.85
CA LEU A 79 1.78 -51.20 8.52
C LEU A 79 0.45 -50.50 8.78
N ILE A 80 0.17 -50.17 10.04
CA ILE A 80 -0.96 -49.34 10.45
C ILE A 80 -0.43 -47.95 10.82
N GLU A 81 -0.90 -46.92 10.12
CA GLU A 81 -0.58 -45.52 10.40
C GLU A 81 -1.85 -44.71 10.66
N ASN A 82 -1.71 -43.54 11.30
CA ASN A 82 -2.84 -42.65 11.48
C ASN A 82 -3.34 -42.11 10.13
N LYS A 83 -4.67 -41.99 10.00
CA LYS A 83 -5.24 -41.34 8.83
C LYS A 83 -5.04 -39.83 8.92
N ILE A 84 -4.35 -39.26 7.94
CA ILE A 84 -4.21 -37.80 7.81
C ILE A 84 -5.58 -37.17 7.48
N PRO A 85 -6.00 -36.11 8.20
CA PRO A 85 -7.27 -35.43 7.93
C PRO A 85 -7.19 -34.58 6.66
N GLY A 86 -8.35 -34.18 6.14
CA GLY A 86 -8.46 -33.24 5.01
C GLY A 86 -8.63 -33.92 3.66
N ILE A 87 -8.25 -33.20 2.60
CA ILE A 87 -8.43 -33.59 1.20
C ILE A 87 -7.09 -33.57 0.47
N SER A 88 -6.99 -34.23 -0.68
CA SER A 88 -5.79 -34.17 -1.51
C SER A 88 -5.54 -32.77 -2.06
N LEU A 89 -4.29 -32.42 -2.36
CA LEU A 89 -3.96 -31.15 -2.99
C LEU A 89 -4.68 -30.96 -4.34
N ASN A 90 -4.86 -32.03 -5.09
CA ASN A 90 -5.60 -32.02 -6.36
C ASN A 90 -7.07 -31.62 -6.16
N GLN A 91 -7.75 -32.23 -5.20
CA GLN A 91 -9.13 -31.87 -4.86
C GLN A 91 -9.20 -30.42 -4.35
N TRP A 92 -8.26 -30.04 -3.48
CA TRP A 92 -8.20 -28.68 -2.95
C TRP A 92 -8.01 -27.62 -4.06
N LYS A 93 -7.20 -27.91 -5.09
CA LYS A 93 -7.06 -27.03 -6.27
C LYS A 93 -8.36 -26.88 -7.07
N GLN A 94 -9.16 -27.95 -7.17
CA GLN A 94 -10.45 -27.91 -7.87
C GLN A 94 -11.48 -27.08 -7.11
N GLU A 95 -11.50 -27.19 -5.78
CA GLU A 95 -12.38 -26.40 -4.90
C GLU A 95 -11.96 -24.92 -4.81
N HIS A 96 -10.71 -24.60 -5.15
CA HIS A 96 -10.15 -23.24 -5.14
C HIS A 96 -9.50 -22.88 -6.49
N PRO A 97 -10.29 -22.57 -7.55
CA PRO A 97 -9.73 -22.23 -8.86
C PRO A 97 -9.02 -20.87 -8.86
N VAL A 98 -9.57 -19.87 -8.14
CA VAL A 98 -8.99 -18.52 -8.02
C VAL A 98 -8.21 -18.41 -6.71
N LEU A 99 -7.12 -19.19 -6.63
CA LEU A 99 -6.24 -19.12 -5.46
C LEU A 99 -5.52 -17.79 -5.40
N LYS A 100 -5.67 -17.10 -4.27
CA LYS A 100 -4.78 -15.99 -3.93
C LYS A 100 -3.36 -16.55 -3.87
N TYR A 101 -2.44 -15.94 -4.64
CA TYR A 101 -1.02 -16.29 -4.68
C TYR A 101 -0.41 -16.52 -3.29
N LEU A 102 -0.87 -15.76 -2.29
CA LEU A 102 -0.47 -15.89 -0.89
C LEU A 102 -0.63 -17.30 -0.30
N ILE A 103 -1.72 -18.01 -0.61
CA ILE A 103 -1.94 -19.35 -0.06
C ILE A 103 -0.98 -20.35 -0.72
N ARG A 104 -0.75 -20.23 -2.04
CA ARG A 104 0.21 -21.08 -2.75
C ARG A 104 1.62 -20.88 -2.20
N ASP A 105 2.02 -19.63 -1.97
CA ASP A 105 3.32 -19.32 -1.36
C ASP A 105 3.46 -19.96 0.02
N TYR A 106 2.41 -19.87 0.84
CA TYR A 106 2.39 -20.45 2.18
C TYR A 106 2.49 -21.98 2.15
N LEU A 107 1.79 -22.64 1.22
CA LEU A 107 1.88 -24.10 1.03
C LEU A 107 3.25 -24.53 0.52
N LEU A 108 3.86 -23.78 -0.40
CA LEU A 108 5.22 -24.06 -0.88
C LEU A 108 6.24 -23.95 0.26
N ILE A 109 6.18 -22.89 1.07
CA ILE A 109 7.07 -22.72 2.23
C ILE A 109 6.87 -23.86 3.24
N GLN A 110 5.62 -24.24 3.49
CA GLN A 110 5.30 -25.38 4.35
C GLN A 110 5.93 -26.69 3.82
N ALA A 111 5.78 -26.98 2.52
CA ALA A 111 6.40 -28.14 1.90
C ALA A 111 7.93 -28.12 2.03
N MET A 112 8.58 -26.99 1.73
CA MET A 112 10.04 -26.83 1.90
C MET A 112 10.48 -27.14 3.33
N ASN A 113 9.76 -26.66 4.35
CA ASN A 113 10.09 -26.93 5.76
C ASN A 113 10.00 -28.44 6.11
N ARG A 114 9.07 -29.18 5.49
CA ARG A 114 8.90 -30.62 5.73
C ARG A 114 10.03 -31.43 5.09
N PHE A 115 10.44 -31.07 3.88
CA PHE A 115 11.59 -31.71 3.24
C PHE A 115 12.91 -31.33 3.92
N GLU A 116 13.05 -30.09 4.41
CA GLU A 116 14.17 -29.69 5.25
C GLU A 116 14.28 -30.53 6.52
N TYR A 117 13.15 -30.84 7.17
CA TYR A 117 13.10 -31.76 8.30
C TYR A 117 13.57 -33.18 7.92
N LEU A 118 13.06 -33.76 6.82
CA LEU A 118 13.51 -35.09 6.37
C LEU A 118 15.01 -35.10 6.05
N HIS A 119 15.51 -34.05 5.38
CA HIS A 119 16.93 -33.91 5.06
C HIS A 119 17.80 -33.76 6.31
N SER A 120 17.26 -33.23 7.41
CA SER A 120 17.97 -33.17 8.70
C SER A 120 18.13 -34.56 9.36
N LEU A 121 17.26 -35.51 9.01
CA LEU A 121 17.37 -36.93 9.38
C LEU A 121 18.15 -37.76 8.35
N ASP A 122 18.74 -37.10 7.35
CA ASP A 122 19.43 -37.71 6.21
C ASP A 122 18.54 -38.64 5.35
N ILE A 123 17.25 -38.34 5.31
CA ILE A 123 16.23 -39.04 4.53
C ILE A 123 15.87 -38.22 3.30
N LEU A 124 15.88 -38.85 2.13
CA LEU A 124 15.40 -38.30 0.86
C LEU A 124 13.98 -38.79 0.59
N TYR A 125 13.10 -37.91 0.11
CA TYR A 125 11.70 -38.25 -0.16
C TYR A 125 11.49 -38.86 -1.55
N ILE A 126 12.21 -38.35 -2.54
CA ILE A 126 12.36 -38.74 -3.96
C ILE A 126 11.10 -38.84 -4.84
N ASP A 127 9.90 -38.86 -4.26
CA ASP A 127 8.63 -38.97 -4.99
C ASP A 127 7.73 -37.74 -4.80
N ILE A 128 8.31 -36.54 -4.85
CA ILE A 128 7.55 -35.29 -4.65
C ILE A 128 6.55 -35.09 -5.80
N LYS A 129 5.26 -35.17 -5.48
CA LYS A 129 4.15 -35.00 -6.43
C LYS A 129 2.87 -34.56 -5.72
N GLU A 130 1.91 -34.05 -6.49
CA GLU A 130 0.68 -33.44 -5.95
C GLU A 130 -0.19 -34.47 -5.20
N GLU A 131 -0.14 -35.73 -5.61
CA GLU A 131 -0.88 -36.85 -5.02
C GLU A 131 -0.43 -37.16 -3.59
N ASN A 132 0.83 -36.83 -3.25
CA ASN A 132 1.40 -37.12 -1.94
C ASN A 132 1.25 -35.96 -0.94
N PHE A 133 0.46 -34.95 -1.30
CA PHE A 133 0.13 -33.82 -0.44
C PHE A 133 -1.35 -33.84 -0.05
N MET A 134 -1.61 -33.72 1.25
CA MET A 134 -2.95 -33.47 1.80
C MET A 134 -3.04 -32.08 2.42
N ILE A 135 -4.21 -31.45 2.30
CA ILE A 135 -4.50 -30.14 2.89
C ILE A 135 -5.59 -30.28 3.94
N HIS A 136 -5.31 -29.82 5.16
CA HIS A 136 -6.30 -29.70 6.22
C HIS A 136 -6.09 -28.40 6.99
N ARG A 137 -7.15 -27.59 7.12
CA ARG A 137 -7.11 -26.29 7.83
C ARG A 137 -5.91 -25.42 7.40
N ASN A 138 -5.66 -25.32 6.09
CA ASN A 138 -4.53 -24.58 5.48
C ASN A 138 -3.12 -25.10 5.83
N HIS A 139 -3.01 -26.28 6.45
CA HIS A 139 -1.74 -26.96 6.65
C HIS A 139 -1.54 -28.05 5.60
N LEU A 140 -0.31 -28.11 5.07
CA LEU A 140 0.11 -29.17 4.16
C LEU A 140 0.61 -30.37 4.97
N TYR A 141 0.20 -31.56 4.61
CA TYR A 141 0.65 -32.83 5.18
C TYR A 141 1.32 -33.64 4.08
N LEU A 142 2.44 -34.29 4.41
CA LEU A 142 3.02 -35.31 3.55
C LEU A 142 2.32 -36.63 3.84
N ILE A 143 2.08 -37.42 2.80
CA ILE A 143 1.65 -38.81 2.90
C ILE A 143 2.53 -39.67 2.00
N ASP A 144 2.43 -40.99 2.12
CA ASP A 144 3.12 -41.98 1.28
C ASP A 144 4.66 -41.87 1.34
N PHE A 145 5.30 -42.69 2.17
CA PHE A 145 6.75 -42.67 2.42
C PHE A 145 7.46 -43.87 1.78
N ASN A 146 6.75 -44.63 0.94
CA ASN A 146 7.22 -45.86 0.28
C ASN A 146 8.49 -45.69 -0.57
N SER A 147 8.70 -44.51 -1.17
CA SER A 147 9.87 -44.22 -1.98
C SER A 147 11.04 -43.70 -1.18
N CYS A 148 10.85 -43.32 0.10
CA CYS A 148 11.90 -42.70 0.90
C CYS A 148 13.15 -43.59 1.02
N THR A 149 14.32 -42.95 1.02
CA THR A 149 15.61 -43.65 1.15
C THR A 149 16.62 -42.78 1.88
N TYR A 150 17.73 -43.35 2.31
CA TYR A 150 18.81 -42.57 2.92
C TYR A 150 19.58 -41.79 1.86
N ASN A 151 20.11 -40.64 2.25
CA ASN A 151 21.01 -39.85 1.42
C ASN A 151 22.23 -40.68 0.97
N HIS A 152 22.66 -40.50 -0.29
CA HIS A 152 23.73 -41.31 -0.91
C HIS A 152 23.48 -42.82 -0.99
N SER A 153 22.26 -43.29 -0.75
CA SER A 153 21.85 -44.67 -0.98
C SER A 153 22.03 -45.08 -2.44
N SER A 154 22.63 -46.24 -2.67
CA SER A 154 22.72 -46.90 -3.99
C SER A 154 21.53 -47.81 -4.28
N TYR A 155 20.59 -47.96 -3.34
CA TYR A 155 19.44 -48.84 -3.54
C TYR A 155 18.48 -48.27 -4.60
N VAL A 156 18.00 -49.17 -5.46
CA VAL A 156 16.93 -48.88 -6.41
C VAL A 156 15.63 -48.71 -5.62
N SER A 157 14.92 -47.63 -5.91
CA SER A 157 13.64 -47.30 -5.28
C SER A 157 12.65 -47.06 -6.41
N PHE A 158 11.48 -47.72 -6.38
CA PHE A 158 10.38 -47.35 -7.25
C PHE A 158 9.88 -45.97 -6.82
N ALA A 159 10.06 -44.98 -7.70
CA ALA A 159 9.57 -43.61 -7.58
C ALA A 159 8.94 -43.19 -8.91
N SER A 160 8.07 -42.18 -8.88
CA SER A 160 7.35 -41.74 -10.08
C SER A 160 8.32 -41.13 -11.10
N TYR A 161 8.34 -41.68 -12.31
CA TYR A 161 9.26 -41.23 -13.36
C TYR A 161 9.00 -39.80 -13.85
N SER A 162 7.79 -39.27 -13.64
CA SER A 162 7.36 -37.94 -14.10
C SER A 162 8.18 -36.80 -13.49
N ASN A 163 8.45 -36.86 -12.18
CA ASN A 163 9.16 -35.81 -11.45
C ASN A 163 10.60 -36.19 -11.07
N ALA A 164 11.03 -37.41 -11.41
CA ALA A 164 12.35 -37.92 -11.11
C ALA A 164 13.45 -37.09 -11.80
N SER A 165 14.50 -36.78 -11.03
CA SER A 165 15.68 -36.08 -11.50
C SER A 165 16.50 -36.92 -12.50
N PRO A 166 17.35 -36.29 -13.34
CA PRO A 166 18.17 -37.02 -14.30
C PRO A 166 19.02 -38.13 -13.67
N GLU A 167 19.65 -37.86 -12.53
CA GLU A 167 20.48 -38.84 -11.80
C GLU A 167 19.64 -40.00 -11.25
N LEU A 168 18.40 -39.73 -10.82
CA LEU A 168 17.46 -40.78 -10.37
C LEU A 168 17.07 -41.70 -11.53
N LYS A 169 16.91 -41.15 -12.74
CA LYS A 169 16.56 -41.90 -13.96
C LYS A 169 17.74 -42.73 -14.49
N ASN A 170 18.95 -42.24 -14.33
CA ASN A 170 20.18 -42.90 -14.76
C ASN A 170 20.76 -43.85 -13.69
N THR A 171 20.07 -44.07 -12.57
CA THR A 171 20.54 -44.89 -11.44
C THR A 171 21.89 -44.45 -10.84
N GLU A 172 22.20 -43.15 -10.96
CA GLU A 172 23.37 -42.53 -10.35
C GLU A 172 23.12 -42.26 -8.85
N SER A 173 24.16 -41.88 -8.11
CA SER A 173 24.05 -41.57 -6.68
C SER A 173 23.06 -40.40 -6.44
N LYS A 174 22.06 -40.64 -5.61
CA LYS A 174 21.02 -39.67 -5.26
C LYS A 174 21.47 -38.83 -4.08
N ASP A 175 21.12 -37.54 -4.09
CA ASP A 175 21.36 -36.64 -2.98
C ASP A 175 20.16 -35.71 -2.73
N ARG A 176 20.31 -34.79 -1.77
CA ARG A 176 19.28 -33.80 -1.41
C ARG A 176 18.82 -32.94 -2.60
N THR A 177 19.66 -32.77 -3.62
CA THR A 177 19.34 -31.98 -4.81
C THR A 177 18.39 -32.73 -5.76
N SER A 178 18.24 -34.05 -5.62
CA SER A 178 17.23 -34.83 -6.34
C SER A 178 15.81 -34.44 -5.90
N ASP A 179 15.59 -34.24 -4.59
CA ASP A 179 14.32 -33.71 -4.07
C ASP A 179 14.09 -32.27 -4.51
N ILE A 180 15.13 -31.44 -4.57
CA ILE A 180 15.02 -30.06 -5.06
C ILE A 180 14.56 -30.01 -6.52
N TYR A 181 15.03 -30.95 -7.35
CA TYR A 181 14.56 -31.09 -8.73
C TYR A 181 13.09 -31.51 -8.80
N ALA A 182 12.70 -32.54 -8.05
CA ALA A 182 11.32 -33.00 -8.01
C ALA A 182 10.38 -31.89 -7.51
N PHE A 183 10.81 -31.13 -6.49
CA PHE A 183 10.11 -29.96 -6.00
C PHE A 183 10.04 -28.83 -7.05
N GLY A 184 11.09 -28.62 -7.85
CA GLY A 184 11.08 -27.69 -8.98
C GLY A 184 10.02 -28.05 -10.03
N THR A 185 9.81 -29.35 -10.28
CA THR A 185 8.77 -29.84 -11.20
C THR A 185 7.38 -29.56 -10.62
N PHE A 186 7.18 -29.85 -9.33
CA PHE A 186 5.96 -29.50 -8.60
C PHE A 186 5.70 -27.98 -8.59
N MET A 187 6.73 -27.16 -8.31
CA MET A 187 6.60 -25.70 -8.37
C MET A 187 6.18 -25.23 -9.76
N LYS A 188 6.68 -25.85 -10.82
CA LYS A 188 6.31 -25.48 -12.21
C LYS A 188 4.83 -25.71 -12.50
N THR A 189 4.23 -26.79 -12.00
CA THR A 189 2.79 -27.08 -12.20
C THR A 189 1.92 -26.26 -11.24
N PHE A 190 2.38 -26.05 -10.00
CA PHE A 190 1.62 -25.41 -8.95
C PHE A 190 1.74 -23.86 -8.94
N TYR A 191 2.87 -23.32 -9.41
CA TYR A 191 3.28 -21.92 -9.21
C TYR A 191 4.02 -21.34 -10.42
N PHE A 192 3.29 -20.68 -11.34
CA PHE A 192 3.87 -20.17 -12.60
C PHE A 192 4.69 -18.86 -12.45
N THR A 193 4.68 -18.22 -11.28
CA THR A 193 5.11 -16.81 -11.13
C THR A 193 6.60 -16.60 -10.82
N ASN A 194 7.44 -17.66 -10.82
CA ASN A 194 8.87 -17.49 -10.54
C ASN A 194 9.78 -18.39 -11.43
N PRO A 195 9.92 -18.05 -12.72
CA PRO A 195 10.62 -18.89 -13.69
C PRO A 195 12.11 -19.06 -13.40
N PHE A 196 12.75 -18.07 -12.75
CA PHE A 196 14.16 -18.16 -12.40
C PHE A 196 14.43 -19.22 -11.35
N ILE A 197 13.67 -19.22 -10.25
CA ILE A 197 13.82 -20.23 -9.18
C ILE A 197 13.53 -21.63 -9.73
N ILE A 198 12.44 -21.77 -10.49
CA ILE A 198 12.07 -23.05 -11.13
C ILE A 198 13.19 -23.53 -12.05
N ARG A 199 13.78 -22.65 -12.87
CA ARG A 199 14.89 -23.00 -13.76
C ARG A 199 16.13 -23.48 -12.99
N THR A 200 16.43 -22.87 -11.85
CA THR A 200 17.55 -23.31 -10.99
C THR A 200 17.28 -24.68 -10.38
N CYS A 201 16.07 -24.93 -9.87
CA CYS A 201 15.69 -26.26 -9.36
C CYS A 201 15.76 -27.35 -10.45
N LEU A 202 15.30 -27.02 -11.66
CA LEU A 202 15.23 -27.95 -12.80
C LEU A 202 16.54 -28.07 -13.60
N ASN A 203 17.67 -27.61 -13.06
CA ASN A 203 18.95 -27.75 -13.74
C ASN A 203 19.32 -29.23 -13.89
N LYS A 204 19.80 -29.64 -15.07
CA LYS A 204 20.22 -31.03 -15.30
C LYS A 204 21.41 -31.41 -14.44
N GLU A 205 22.34 -30.47 -14.21
CA GLU A 205 23.51 -30.67 -13.36
C GLU A 205 23.12 -30.42 -11.89
N SER A 206 23.21 -31.45 -11.04
CA SER A 206 22.88 -31.38 -9.60
C SER A 206 23.60 -30.25 -8.88
N LYS A 207 24.90 -30.05 -9.18
CA LYS A 207 25.76 -28.99 -8.61
C LYS A 207 25.29 -27.56 -8.90
N LYS A 208 24.46 -27.36 -9.93
CA LYS A 208 23.90 -26.04 -10.30
C LYS A 208 22.52 -25.79 -9.68
N ARG A 209 21.95 -26.75 -8.97
CA ARG A 209 20.70 -26.59 -8.20
C ARG A 209 21.01 -25.91 -6.86
N PHE A 210 19.95 -25.51 -6.15
CA PHE A 210 20.09 -25.15 -4.73
C PHE A 210 20.65 -26.36 -3.97
N SER A 211 21.53 -26.13 -2.99
CA SER A 211 22.14 -27.19 -2.19
C SER A 211 21.21 -27.72 -1.08
N SER A 212 20.19 -26.95 -0.71
CA SER A 212 19.23 -27.30 0.36
C SER A 212 17.88 -26.61 0.17
N PHE A 213 16.83 -27.15 0.80
CA PHE A 213 15.53 -26.47 0.88
C PHE A 213 15.60 -25.13 1.62
N SER A 214 16.53 -24.94 2.57
CA SER A 214 16.75 -23.67 3.27
C SER A 214 17.20 -22.57 2.29
N SER A 215 18.19 -22.87 1.45
CA SER A 215 18.70 -21.92 0.45
C SER A 215 17.65 -21.57 -0.61
N LEU A 216 16.88 -22.57 -1.06
CA LEU A 216 15.73 -22.37 -1.94
C LEU A 216 14.65 -21.46 -1.29
N LYS A 217 14.31 -21.71 -0.02
CA LYS A 217 13.33 -20.93 0.74
C LYS A 217 13.75 -19.46 0.88
N ILE A 218 15.03 -19.20 1.18
CA ILE A 218 15.59 -17.84 1.26
C ILE A 218 15.47 -17.14 -0.10
N ALA A 219 15.91 -17.79 -1.19
CA ALA A 219 15.81 -17.24 -2.53
C ALA A 219 14.35 -16.93 -2.93
N PHE A 220 13.41 -17.79 -2.54
CA PHE A 220 11.98 -17.60 -2.75
C PHE A 220 11.45 -16.34 -2.05
N ILE A 221 11.78 -16.18 -0.77
CA ILE A 221 11.35 -15.02 0.04
C ILE A 221 11.95 -13.72 -0.48
N ILE A 222 13.27 -13.69 -0.76
CA ILE A 222 13.96 -12.51 -1.28
C ILE A 222 13.34 -12.08 -2.61
N ARG A 223 13.10 -13.03 -3.53
CA ARG A 223 12.54 -12.70 -4.84
C ARG A 223 11.14 -12.11 -4.73
N LYS A 224 10.31 -12.61 -3.81
CA LYS A 224 8.98 -12.05 -3.52
C LYS A 224 9.07 -10.62 -2.99
N PHE A 225 9.99 -10.37 -2.06
CA PHE A 225 10.23 -9.03 -1.52
C PHE A 225 10.66 -8.03 -2.60
N ILE A 226 11.61 -8.42 -3.45
CA ILE A 226 12.05 -7.60 -4.60
C ILE A 226 10.88 -7.27 -5.53
N THR A 227 10.03 -8.24 -5.86
CA THR A 227 8.86 -8.00 -6.73
C THR A 227 7.87 -7.02 -6.10
N ILE A 228 7.65 -7.10 -4.79
CA ILE A 228 6.79 -6.14 -4.06
C ILE A 228 7.40 -4.73 -4.12
N LEU A 229 8.71 -4.59 -3.84
CA LEU A 229 9.39 -3.31 -3.89
C LEU A 229 9.33 -2.66 -5.28
N ILE A 230 9.57 -3.44 -6.35
CA ILE A 230 9.45 -2.96 -7.73
C ILE A 230 8.02 -2.47 -8.01
N SER A 231 7.00 -3.21 -7.56
CA SER A 231 5.59 -2.80 -7.74
C SER A 231 5.27 -1.49 -7.03
N ILE A 232 5.75 -1.32 -5.79
CA ILE A 232 5.56 -0.08 -5.03
C ILE A 232 6.25 1.09 -5.74
N PHE A 233 7.50 0.89 -6.16
CA PHE A 233 8.27 1.90 -6.87
C PHE A 233 7.60 2.33 -8.18
N LEU A 234 7.15 1.38 -9.01
CA LEU A 234 6.42 1.67 -10.24
C LEU A 234 5.10 2.40 -9.97
N SER A 235 4.37 2.04 -8.91
CA SER A 235 3.14 2.73 -8.53
C SER A 235 3.41 4.18 -8.09
N ALA A 236 4.51 4.44 -7.38
CA ALA A 236 4.92 5.78 -6.99
C ALA A 236 5.31 6.64 -8.20
N ILE A 237 6.04 6.07 -9.16
CA ILE A 237 6.35 6.74 -10.43
C ILE A 237 5.06 7.09 -11.17
N LEU A 238 4.12 6.15 -11.27
CA LEU A 238 2.84 6.39 -11.94
C LEU A 238 2.07 7.53 -11.27
N LEU A 239 1.98 7.53 -9.93
CA LEU A 239 1.32 8.60 -9.18
C LEU A 239 2.01 9.95 -9.41
N PHE A 240 3.35 9.98 -9.43
CA PHE A 240 4.12 11.20 -9.73
C PHE A 240 3.80 11.73 -11.14
N VAL A 241 3.84 10.86 -12.16
CA VAL A 241 3.54 11.25 -13.56
C VAL A 241 2.09 11.73 -13.72
N VAL A 242 1.13 11.04 -13.10
CA VAL A 242 -0.29 11.45 -13.11
C VAL A 242 -0.47 12.81 -12.45
N ASN A 243 0.23 13.05 -11.34
CA ASN A 243 0.14 14.33 -10.64
C ASN A 243 0.72 15.47 -11.49
N GLN A 244 1.88 15.26 -12.12
CA GLN A 244 2.50 16.25 -13.02
C GLN A 244 1.56 16.61 -14.19
N ARG A 245 0.94 15.61 -14.84
CA ARG A 245 -0.01 15.88 -15.95
C ARG A 245 -1.22 16.71 -15.54
N LYS A 246 -1.75 16.53 -14.33
CA LYS A 246 -2.86 17.36 -13.83
C LYS A 246 -2.49 18.84 -13.70
N GLU A 247 -1.21 19.16 -13.49
CA GLU A 247 -0.75 20.54 -13.37
C GLU A 247 -0.80 21.28 -14.69
N ASP A 248 -0.29 20.66 -15.75
CA ASP A 248 -0.29 21.23 -17.10
C ASP A 248 -1.71 21.45 -17.62
N ILE A 249 -2.65 20.56 -17.30
CA ILE A 249 -4.03 20.62 -17.79
C ILE A 249 -4.77 21.87 -17.30
N LEU A 250 -4.59 22.27 -16.04
CA LEU A 250 -5.30 23.44 -15.48
C LEU A 250 -4.84 24.75 -16.12
N LEU A 251 -3.52 24.95 -16.21
CA LEU A 251 -2.96 26.13 -16.86
C LEU A 251 -3.32 26.15 -18.35
N GLN A 252 -3.24 25.01 -19.05
CA GLN A 252 -3.65 24.92 -20.45
C GLN A 252 -5.15 25.18 -20.66
N ALA A 253 -6.01 24.76 -19.73
CA ALA A 253 -7.44 25.04 -19.79
C ALA A 253 -7.70 26.54 -19.63
N TYR A 254 -7.05 27.19 -18.66
CA TYR A 254 -7.09 28.64 -18.49
C TYR A 254 -6.62 29.38 -19.75
N LEU A 255 -5.48 29.00 -20.32
CA LEU A 255 -4.93 29.67 -21.51
C LEU A 255 -5.84 29.55 -22.76
N LYS A 256 -6.77 28.60 -22.80
CA LYS A 256 -7.79 28.49 -23.86
C LYS A 256 -8.98 29.41 -23.66
N ASP A 257 -9.33 29.72 -22.41
CA ASP A 257 -10.45 30.62 -22.06
C ASP A 257 -10.03 31.57 -20.92
N PRO A 258 -9.21 32.61 -21.23
CA PRO A 258 -8.63 33.49 -20.22
C PRO A 258 -9.66 34.37 -19.48
N GLN A 259 -10.89 34.48 -19.99
CA GLN A 259 -11.97 35.24 -19.34
C GLN A 259 -12.69 34.43 -18.25
N ASN A 260 -12.45 33.12 -18.17
CA ASN A 260 -13.12 32.25 -17.23
C ASN A 260 -12.55 32.40 -15.81
N GLN A 261 -13.30 33.06 -14.94
CA GLN A 261 -12.91 33.33 -13.56
C GLN A 261 -12.53 32.07 -12.79
N ILE A 262 -13.26 30.96 -12.95
CA ILE A 262 -13.02 29.73 -12.20
C ILE A 262 -11.70 29.09 -12.64
N LEU A 263 -11.43 29.06 -13.95
CA LEU A 263 -10.16 28.53 -14.47
C LEU A 263 -8.98 29.41 -14.08
N PHE A 264 -9.15 30.74 -14.15
CA PHE A 264 -8.15 31.70 -13.68
C PHE A 264 -7.81 31.49 -12.21
N LEU A 265 -8.80 31.52 -11.31
CA LEU A 265 -8.57 31.39 -9.87
C LEU A 265 -7.89 30.06 -9.53
N ASN A 266 -8.35 28.95 -10.12
CA ASN A 266 -7.76 27.64 -9.88
C ASN A 266 -6.31 27.54 -10.36
N ALA A 267 -5.97 28.15 -11.50
CA ALA A 267 -4.60 28.17 -12.00
C ALA A 267 -3.72 29.12 -11.17
N TYR A 268 -4.20 30.34 -10.90
CA TYR A 268 -3.48 31.40 -10.20
C TYR A 268 -3.17 31.03 -8.75
N GLU A 269 -4.17 30.57 -7.99
CA GLU A 269 -3.97 30.18 -6.58
C GLU A 269 -3.11 28.94 -6.44
N LYS A 270 -3.17 28.02 -7.40
CA LYS A 270 -2.32 26.84 -7.39
C LYS A 270 -0.85 27.21 -7.58
N ASP A 271 -0.54 28.13 -8.49
CA ASP A 271 0.82 28.65 -8.65
C ASP A 271 1.26 29.47 -7.45
N LEU A 272 0.36 30.29 -6.87
CA LEU A 272 0.63 31.04 -5.65
C LEU A 272 1.03 30.13 -4.47
N LYS A 273 0.37 28.98 -4.29
CA LYS A 273 0.68 28.00 -3.24
C LYS A 273 2.07 27.35 -3.40
N LYS A 274 2.61 27.30 -4.63
CA LYS A 274 3.95 26.75 -4.89
C LYS A 274 5.08 27.71 -4.54
N GLN A 275 4.79 29.01 -4.51
CA GLN A 275 5.80 30.01 -4.20
C GLN A 275 6.29 29.84 -2.75
N LYS A 276 7.56 30.15 -2.51
CA LYS A 276 8.17 30.12 -1.18
C LYS A 276 8.18 31.53 -0.57
N GLY A 277 8.24 31.60 0.76
CA GLY A 277 8.30 32.87 1.49
C GLY A 277 7.07 33.15 2.34
N ASN A 278 7.01 34.35 2.91
CA ASN A 278 5.81 34.87 3.55
C ASN A 278 4.72 35.19 2.50
N GLN A 279 3.52 35.58 2.94
CA GLN A 279 2.41 35.82 2.02
C GLN A 279 2.72 36.90 0.97
N THR A 280 3.35 38.01 1.37
CA THR A 280 3.74 39.11 0.49
C THR A 280 4.75 38.65 -0.58
N GLU A 281 5.80 37.95 -0.18
CA GLU A 281 6.83 37.40 -1.07
C GLU A 281 6.24 36.41 -2.08
N LYS A 282 5.33 35.53 -1.63
CA LYS A 282 4.63 34.60 -2.51
C LYS A 282 3.83 35.34 -3.58
N ILE A 283 3.09 36.38 -3.19
CA ILE A 283 2.27 37.18 -4.11
C ILE A 283 3.16 37.92 -5.11
N GLN A 284 4.23 38.56 -4.65
CA GLN A 284 5.19 39.26 -5.51
C GLN A 284 5.79 38.31 -6.57
N MET A 285 6.27 37.14 -6.14
CA MET A 285 6.86 36.15 -7.05
C MET A 285 5.83 35.61 -8.05
N ASN A 286 4.59 35.36 -7.60
CA ASN A 286 3.54 34.86 -8.48
C ASN A 286 3.13 35.91 -9.52
N LEU A 287 2.91 37.16 -9.10
CA LEU A 287 2.60 38.28 -9.99
C LEU A 287 3.71 38.49 -11.01
N TYR A 288 4.98 38.50 -10.59
CA TYR A 288 6.12 38.59 -11.50
C TYR A 288 6.03 37.53 -12.61
N GLN A 289 5.91 36.25 -12.23
CA GLN A 289 5.89 35.14 -13.19
C GLN A 289 4.70 35.22 -14.15
N TRP A 290 3.51 35.58 -13.64
CA TRP A 290 2.29 35.65 -14.44
C TRP A 290 2.27 36.85 -15.39
N ILE A 291 2.85 37.98 -14.97
CA ILE A 291 3.03 39.16 -15.83
C ILE A 291 4.09 38.88 -16.90
N GLU A 292 5.26 38.37 -16.51
CA GLU A 292 6.38 38.08 -17.41
C GLU A 292 5.99 37.07 -18.51
N LYS A 293 5.23 36.03 -18.14
CA LYS A 293 4.72 35.03 -19.10
C LYS A 293 3.53 35.51 -19.93
N GLY A 294 3.02 36.71 -19.66
CA GLY A 294 1.87 37.29 -20.36
C GLY A 294 0.53 36.63 -20.05
N PHE A 295 0.44 35.80 -19.01
CA PHE A 295 -0.76 35.04 -18.66
C PHE A 295 -1.92 35.93 -18.25
N ILE A 296 -1.66 37.15 -17.80
CA ILE A 296 -2.68 38.07 -17.29
C ILE A 296 -3.28 38.96 -18.39
N LYS A 297 -2.59 39.16 -19.51
CA LYS A 297 -2.92 40.21 -20.48
C LYS A 297 -4.37 40.18 -20.98
N ASP A 298 -4.86 38.99 -21.32
CA ASP A 298 -6.20 38.83 -21.87
C ASP A 298 -7.29 38.86 -20.80
N CYS A 299 -7.00 38.40 -19.58
CA CYS A 299 -7.99 38.28 -18.50
C CYS A 299 -8.37 39.61 -17.84
N LEU A 300 -7.58 40.68 -18.06
CA LEU A 300 -7.85 42.02 -17.49
C LEU A 300 -9.13 42.69 -18.00
N LYS A 301 -9.78 42.12 -19.03
CA LYS A 301 -11.10 42.55 -19.51
C LYS A 301 -12.24 42.02 -18.65
N ASN A 302 -12.00 41.02 -17.81
CA ASN A 302 -12.99 40.52 -16.88
C ASN A 302 -12.93 41.33 -15.58
N SER A 303 -14.00 42.06 -15.27
CA SER A 303 -14.08 42.92 -14.08
C SER A 303 -13.73 42.18 -12.78
N LYS A 304 -14.20 40.93 -12.60
CA LYS A 304 -13.95 40.16 -11.37
C LYS A 304 -12.49 39.69 -11.26
N ILE A 305 -11.88 39.29 -12.38
CA ILE A 305 -10.47 38.89 -12.40
C ILE A 305 -9.57 40.11 -12.15
N SER A 306 -9.88 41.23 -12.80
CA SER A 306 -9.17 42.50 -12.60
C SER A 306 -9.27 42.98 -11.16
N TYR A 307 -10.45 42.93 -10.56
CA TYR A 307 -10.64 43.25 -9.15
C TYR A 307 -9.79 42.36 -8.23
N TYR A 308 -9.79 41.04 -8.47
CA TYR A 308 -8.92 40.12 -7.73
C TYR A 308 -7.43 40.47 -7.87
N LEU A 309 -6.95 40.75 -9.08
CA LEU A 309 -5.56 41.10 -9.33
C LEU A 309 -5.16 42.45 -8.75
N MET A 310 -6.07 43.44 -8.72
CA MET A 310 -5.86 44.70 -7.98
C MET A 310 -5.63 44.44 -6.49
N LYS A 311 -6.44 43.56 -5.88
CA LYS A 311 -6.24 43.12 -4.49
C LYS A 311 -4.88 42.44 -4.29
N GLN A 312 -4.46 41.56 -5.20
CA GLN A 312 -3.13 40.94 -5.14
C GLN A 312 -2.00 41.98 -5.28
N ALA A 313 -2.14 42.95 -6.17
CA ALA A 313 -1.18 44.03 -6.35
C ALA A 313 -1.02 44.86 -5.08
N ILE A 314 -2.13 45.15 -4.40
CA ILE A 314 -2.14 45.80 -3.10
C ILE A 314 -1.39 44.96 -2.06
N LEU A 315 -1.75 43.68 -1.91
CA LEU A 315 -1.14 42.78 -0.93
C LEU A 315 0.34 42.51 -1.19
N SER A 316 0.80 42.71 -2.42
CA SER A 316 2.21 42.63 -2.78
C SER A 316 3.05 43.75 -2.14
N GLN A 317 2.44 44.84 -1.69
CA GLN A 317 3.10 46.05 -1.17
C GLN A 317 4.16 46.63 -2.12
N ASN A 318 4.04 46.36 -3.42
CA ASN A 318 4.98 46.81 -4.44
C ASN A 318 4.26 47.71 -5.44
N ASP A 319 4.68 48.97 -5.46
CA ASP A 319 4.11 50.02 -6.31
C ASP A 319 4.18 49.69 -7.80
N MET A 320 5.22 48.98 -8.25
CA MET A 320 5.38 48.62 -9.66
C MET A 320 4.22 47.74 -10.14
N TYR A 321 3.75 46.80 -9.33
CA TYR A 321 2.58 45.99 -9.68
C TYR A 321 1.30 46.82 -9.66
N CYS A 322 1.15 47.72 -8.67
CA CYS A 322 0.00 48.60 -8.63
C CYS A 322 -0.08 49.50 -9.88
N GLN A 323 1.03 50.12 -10.26
CA GLN A 323 1.12 50.92 -11.48
C GLN A 323 0.85 50.09 -12.73
N TYR A 324 1.43 48.87 -12.82
CA TYR A 324 1.18 47.97 -13.94
C TYR A 324 -0.33 47.71 -14.14
N PHE A 325 -1.07 47.38 -13.08
CA PHE A 325 -2.51 47.11 -13.21
C PHE A 325 -3.33 48.37 -13.50
N LEU A 326 -2.97 49.52 -12.91
CA LEU A 326 -3.63 50.79 -13.20
C LEU A 326 -3.48 51.21 -14.68
N GLU A 327 -2.35 50.87 -15.31
CA GLU A 327 -2.09 51.18 -16.72
C GLU A 327 -2.70 50.17 -17.71
N ASN A 328 -2.91 48.91 -17.28
CA ASN A 328 -3.32 47.82 -18.17
C ASN A 328 -4.78 47.37 -17.99
N ILE A 329 -5.46 47.74 -16.91
CA ILE A 329 -6.89 47.47 -16.71
C ILE A 329 -7.71 48.56 -17.43
N PRO A 330 -8.76 48.20 -18.20
CA PRO A 330 -9.66 49.17 -18.82
C PRO A 330 -10.29 50.16 -17.84
N GLU A 331 -10.40 51.42 -18.25
CA GLU A 331 -10.87 52.52 -17.39
C GLU A 331 -12.32 52.33 -16.91
N ASP A 332 -13.17 51.71 -17.73
CA ASP A 332 -14.55 51.33 -17.37
C ASP A 332 -14.62 50.30 -16.24
N ILE A 333 -13.62 49.44 -16.11
CA ILE A 333 -13.49 48.50 -15.00
C ILE A 333 -12.91 49.19 -13.77
N LEU A 334 -11.89 50.05 -13.95
CA LEU A 334 -11.31 50.82 -12.83
C LEU A 334 -12.38 51.69 -12.14
N ASN A 335 -13.28 52.29 -12.92
CA ASN A 335 -14.36 53.12 -12.40
C ASN A 335 -15.44 52.33 -11.62
N GLN A 336 -15.46 50.99 -11.72
CA GLN A 336 -16.33 50.15 -10.90
C GLN A 336 -15.81 50.00 -9.47
N TYR A 337 -14.52 50.26 -9.22
CA TYR A 337 -13.87 50.06 -7.91
C TYR A 337 -13.02 51.28 -7.50
N PRO A 338 -13.62 52.49 -7.41
CA PRO A 338 -12.87 53.74 -7.22
C PRO A 338 -12.05 53.78 -5.93
N GLU A 339 -12.52 53.13 -4.86
CA GLU A 339 -11.83 53.07 -3.57
C GLU A 339 -10.57 52.19 -3.63
N THR A 340 -10.65 51.06 -4.35
CA THR A 340 -9.51 50.16 -4.60
C THR A 340 -8.45 50.87 -5.44
N VAL A 341 -8.88 51.56 -6.50
CA VAL A 341 -7.99 52.35 -7.38
C VAL A 341 -7.32 53.49 -6.63
N SER A 342 -8.07 54.21 -5.80
CA SER A 342 -7.53 55.27 -4.93
C SER A 342 -6.41 54.73 -4.03
N PHE A 343 -6.60 53.54 -3.47
CA PHE A 343 -5.60 52.92 -2.60
C PHE A 343 -4.34 52.49 -3.35
N MET A 344 -4.50 51.83 -4.50
CA MET A 344 -3.38 51.42 -5.34
C MET A 344 -2.45 52.60 -5.68
N ARG A 345 -3.02 53.79 -5.93
CA ARG A 345 -2.26 55.01 -6.22
C ARG A 345 -1.46 55.54 -5.02
N GLN A 346 -1.86 55.18 -3.81
CA GLN A 346 -1.32 55.75 -2.57
C GLN A 346 -0.41 54.77 -1.80
N ILE A 347 -0.30 53.51 -2.24
CA ILE A 347 0.41 52.44 -1.53
C ILE A 347 1.92 52.72 -1.30
N LYS A 348 2.51 53.65 -2.06
CA LYS A 348 3.91 54.12 -1.89
C LYS A 348 4.27 54.54 -0.47
N ARG A 349 3.28 54.88 0.37
CA ARG A 349 3.49 55.40 1.72
C ARG A 349 2.52 54.75 2.72
N LEU A 350 2.65 53.45 2.94
CA LEU A 350 1.95 52.78 4.04
C LEU A 350 2.60 53.16 5.39
N SER A 351 2.25 54.33 5.94
CA SER A 351 2.55 54.70 7.32
C SER A 351 1.34 54.42 8.22
N ALA A 352 1.54 54.30 9.54
CA ALA A 352 0.43 54.18 10.49
C ALA A 352 -0.59 55.33 10.33
N SER A 353 -0.10 56.56 10.18
CA SER A 353 -0.93 57.75 9.93
C SER A 353 -1.71 57.70 8.61
N PHE A 354 -1.16 57.03 7.59
CA PHE A 354 -1.82 56.82 6.31
C PHE A 354 -2.88 55.73 6.43
N ALA A 355 -2.53 54.59 7.05
CA ALA A 355 -3.44 53.49 7.30
C ALA A 355 -4.67 53.95 8.11
N GLN A 356 -4.46 54.77 9.15
CA GLN A 356 -5.54 55.34 9.97
C GLN A 356 -6.50 56.20 9.13
N LYS A 357 -5.98 57.07 8.27
CA LYS A 357 -6.81 57.88 7.37
C LYS A 357 -7.55 57.04 6.34
N TYR A 358 -6.92 55.96 5.87
CA TYR A 358 -7.51 55.10 4.86
C TYR A 358 -8.65 54.24 5.40
N LEU A 359 -8.64 53.89 6.70
CA LEU A 359 -9.71 53.14 7.36
C LEU A 359 -11.10 53.78 7.14
N VAL A 360 -11.16 55.11 7.06
CA VAL A 360 -12.40 55.86 6.76
C VAL A 360 -12.94 55.51 5.38
N TYR A 361 -12.07 55.43 4.37
CA TYR A 361 -12.47 55.06 3.00
C TYR A 361 -12.92 53.59 2.92
N VAL A 362 -12.26 52.70 3.66
CA VAL A 362 -12.67 51.29 3.77
C VAL A 362 -14.05 51.17 4.43
N TYR A 363 -14.33 52.00 5.44
CA TYR A 363 -15.64 52.04 6.06
C TYR A 363 -16.72 52.53 5.09
N GLU A 364 -16.45 53.61 4.36
CA GLU A 364 -17.40 54.20 3.42
C GLU A 364 -17.71 53.29 2.22
N SER A 365 -16.74 52.48 1.78
CA SER A 365 -16.91 51.58 0.63
C SER A 365 -17.91 50.44 0.89
N LYS A 366 -18.07 50.03 2.16
CA LYS A 366 -18.81 48.83 2.57
C LYS A 366 -18.37 47.55 1.83
N ASP A 367 -17.14 47.54 1.31
CA ASP A 367 -16.56 46.42 0.59
C ASP A 367 -15.79 45.52 1.56
N ILE A 368 -16.39 44.36 1.87
CA ILE A 368 -15.85 43.37 2.82
C ILE A 368 -14.52 42.79 2.32
N ASP A 369 -14.38 42.63 1.00
CA ASP A 369 -13.16 42.12 0.39
C ASP A 369 -12.01 43.13 0.55
N LEU A 370 -12.31 44.42 0.35
CA LEU A 370 -11.34 45.50 0.56
C LEU A 370 -10.93 45.62 2.03
N LEU A 371 -11.87 45.44 2.96
CA LEU A 371 -11.58 45.39 4.39
C LEU A 371 -10.65 44.23 4.75
N SER A 372 -10.91 43.02 4.23
CA SER A 372 -10.05 41.85 4.44
C SER A 372 -8.62 42.08 3.93
N VAL A 373 -8.48 42.72 2.75
CA VAL A 373 -7.18 43.12 2.19
C VAL A 373 -6.49 44.13 3.10
N TYR A 374 -7.22 45.17 3.54
CA TYR A 374 -6.69 46.19 4.44
C TYR A 374 -6.17 45.59 5.74
N MET A 375 -6.90 44.67 6.36
CA MET A 375 -6.48 43.98 7.57
C MET A 375 -5.22 43.14 7.37
N SER A 376 -5.15 42.41 6.25
CA SER A 376 -3.96 41.64 5.87
C SER A 376 -2.72 42.53 5.71
N LEU A 377 -2.90 43.76 5.22
CA LEU A 377 -1.81 44.73 5.09
C LEU A 377 -1.30 45.25 6.43
N LEU A 378 -2.21 45.53 7.38
CA LEU A 378 -1.81 45.97 8.71
C LEU A 378 -0.92 44.92 9.39
N ILE A 379 -1.31 43.65 9.29
CA ILE A 379 -0.54 42.54 9.87
C ILE A 379 0.82 42.39 9.15
N SER A 380 0.81 42.31 7.82
CA SER A 380 2.04 42.10 7.05
C SER A 380 3.01 43.29 7.10
N SER A 381 2.51 44.51 7.35
CA SER A 381 3.31 45.72 7.52
C SER A 381 3.61 46.05 8.99
N GLN A 382 3.14 45.21 9.93
CA GLN A 382 3.25 45.43 11.38
C GLN A 382 2.76 46.81 11.83
N ILE A 383 1.65 47.29 11.26
CA ILE A 383 1.07 48.61 11.56
C ILE A 383 0.04 48.48 12.67
N ILE A 384 0.27 49.20 13.76
CA ILE A 384 -0.69 49.40 14.84
C ILE A 384 -1.48 50.68 14.55
N LEU A 385 -2.81 50.58 14.56
CA LEU A 385 -3.71 51.72 14.39
C LEU A 385 -3.79 52.53 15.68
N ASP A 386 -3.80 53.86 15.56
CA ASP A 386 -3.95 54.77 16.71
C ASP A 386 -5.34 54.65 17.34
N ASP A 387 -6.37 54.39 16.52
CA ASP A 387 -7.75 54.21 16.94
C ASP A 387 -8.41 53.05 16.17
N CYS A 388 -8.75 52.00 16.91
CA CYS A 388 -9.42 50.80 16.39
C CYS A 388 -10.96 50.87 16.46
N GLU A 389 -11.55 51.96 16.98
CA GLU A 389 -13.01 52.08 17.17
C GLU A 389 -13.76 51.98 15.84
N LEU A 390 -13.26 52.65 14.81
CA LEU A 390 -13.86 52.60 13.47
C LEU A 390 -13.75 51.19 12.86
N LEU A 391 -12.62 50.52 13.07
CA LEU A 391 -12.42 49.14 12.62
C LEU A 391 -13.41 48.19 13.32
N TYR A 392 -13.61 48.36 14.62
CA TYR A 392 -14.63 47.61 15.36
C TYR A 392 -16.04 47.89 14.82
N LYS A 393 -16.39 49.16 14.59
CA LYS A 393 -17.69 49.55 14.01
C LYS A 393 -17.94 48.92 12.64
N ILE A 394 -16.96 48.98 11.74
CA ILE A 394 -17.03 48.32 10.42
C ILE A 394 -17.41 46.84 10.59
N ASN A 395 -16.70 46.13 11.46
CA ASN A 395 -16.90 44.70 11.65
C ASN A 395 -18.25 44.35 12.33
N CYS A 396 -18.80 45.25 13.16
CA CYS A 396 -20.14 45.10 13.72
C CYS A 396 -21.28 45.30 12.71
N GLU A 397 -21.04 46.05 11.63
CA GLU A 397 -22.04 46.31 10.59
C GLU A 397 -22.19 45.15 9.58
N ILE A 398 -21.27 44.19 9.59
CA ILE A 398 -21.31 42.99 8.75
C ILE A 398 -22.50 42.12 9.15
N LYS A 399 -23.29 41.65 8.17
CA LYS A 399 -24.50 40.85 8.43
C LYS A 399 -24.22 39.36 8.50
N GLU A 400 -24.96 38.68 9.37
CA GLU A 400 -24.83 37.27 9.77
C GLU A 400 -25.06 36.28 8.59
N ASP A 401 -25.80 36.67 7.55
CA ASP A 401 -26.16 35.81 6.41
C ASP A 401 -25.18 35.88 5.22
N GLN A 402 -24.07 36.63 5.31
CA GLN A 402 -23.11 36.76 4.21
C GLN A 402 -22.01 35.70 4.31
N VAL A 403 -22.15 34.56 3.63
CA VAL A 403 -21.10 33.50 3.54
C VAL A 403 -19.71 34.06 3.16
N GLU A 404 -19.66 35.24 2.55
CA GLU A 404 -18.46 35.94 2.10
C GLU A 404 -17.68 36.70 3.22
N PHE A 405 -18.16 36.77 4.47
CA PHE A 405 -17.44 37.52 5.54
C PHE A 405 -16.35 36.73 6.27
N GLU A 406 -16.32 35.39 6.16
CA GLU A 406 -15.39 34.54 6.93
C GLU A 406 -13.91 34.90 6.76
N PRO A 407 -13.39 35.21 5.55
CA PRO A 407 -12.00 35.62 5.37
C PRO A 407 -11.67 36.89 6.16
N CYS A 408 -12.60 37.84 6.21
CA CYS A 408 -12.44 39.08 6.94
C CYS A 408 -12.38 38.83 8.46
N ALA A 409 -13.24 37.95 8.98
CA ALA A 409 -13.24 37.56 10.39
C ALA A 409 -11.89 36.95 10.82
N ILE A 410 -11.32 36.06 9.99
CA ILE A 410 -10.00 35.48 10.25
C ILE A 410 -8.92 36.58 10.31
N GLN A 411 -8.90 37.50 9.35
CA GLN A 411 -7.92 38.59 9.32
C GLN A 411 -8.09 39.54 10.51
N TYR A 412 -9.32 39.82 10.94
CA TYR A 412 -9.58 40.63 12.12
C TYR A 412 -9.04 39.97 13.40
N LEU A 413 -9.31 38.68 13.59
CA LEU A 413 -8.81 37.94 14.75
C LEU A 413 -7.27 37.80 14.73
N GLN A 414 -6.68 37.63 13.55
CA GLN A 414 -5.21 37.65 13.41
C GLN A 414 -4.61 39.01 13.76
N TYR A 415 -5.27 40.11 13.40
CA TYR A 415 -4.84 41.45 13.80
C TYR A 415 -4.97 41.65 15.32
N CYS A 416 -6.04 41.15 15.93
CA CYS A 416 -6.19 41.15 17.38
C CYS A 416 -5.03 40.43 18.08
N LEU A 417 -4.63 39.25 17.57
CA LEU A 417 -3.46 38.53 18.08
C LEU A 417 -2.16 39.31 17.89
N PHE A 418 -2.00 39.99 16.76
CA PHE A 418 -0.86 40.85 16.51
C PHE A 418 -0.81 42.00 17.54
N LEU A 419 -1.92 42.68 17.82
CA LEU A 419 -1.98 43.72 18.85
C LEU A 419 -1.60 43.17 20.23
N ILE A 420 -2.14 42.01 20.61
CA ILE A 420 -1.82 41.34 21.87
C ILE A 420 -0.33 41.01 21.96
N SER A 421 0.27 40.52 20.86
CA SER A 421 1.70 40.19 20.84
C SER A 421 2.63 41.40 20.96
N GLU A 422 2.12 42.59 20.66
CA GLU A 422 2.85 43.87 20.77
C GLU A 422 2.44 44.65 22.04
N ASP A 423 1.82 44.00 23.03
CA ASP A 423 1.35 44.61 24.28
C ASP A 423 0.34 45.77 24.09
N HIS A 424 -0.43 45.75 23.00
CA HIS A 424 -1.48 46.71 22.71
C HIS A 424 -2.88 46.20 23.12
N PRO A 425 -3.79 47.11 23.54
CA PRO A 425 -5.15 46.71 23.91
C PRO A 425 -5.90 46.14 22.72
N CYS A 426 -6.41 44.92 22.88
CA CYS A 426 -7.22 44.26 21.87
C CYS A 426 -8.61 44.89 21.77
N PRO A 427 -9.11 45.24 20.57
CA PRO A 427 -10.49 45.65 20.40
C PRO A 427 -11.46 44.49 20.70
N PRO A 428 -12.72 44.76 21.07
CA PRO A 428 -13.68 43.71 21.39
C PRO A 428 -13.97 42.83 20.16
N ILE A 429 -14.12 41.53 20.39
CA ILE A 429 -14.49 40.59 19.31
C ILE A 429 -15.99 40.75 19.00
N PRO A 430 -16.40 41.06 17.76
CA PRO A 430 -17.80 41.11 17.38
C PRO A 430 -18.51 39.78 17.66
N GLY A 431 -19.67 39.82 18.31
CA GLY A 431 -20.45 38.62 18.66
C GLY A 431 -20.85 37.76 17.44
N LEU A 432 -20.88 38.37 16.26
CA LEU A 432 -21.07 37.67 14.98
C LEU A 432 -20.03 36.56 14.78
N TYR A 433 -18.75 36.82 15.09
CA TYR A 433 -17.68 35.85 14.86
C TYR A 433 -17.73 34.66 15.82
N GLN A 434 -18.27 34.87 17.02
CA GLN A 434 -18.45 33.81 18.02
C GLN A 434 -19.48 32.76 17.60
N LYS A 435 -20.40 33.13 16.69
CA LYS A 435 -21.42 32.23 16.15
C LYS A 435 -20.98 31.44 14.92
N SER A 436 -19.75 31.65 14.42
CA SER A 436 -19.26 30.93 13.25
C SER A 436 -19.00 29.45 13.57
N ASP A 437 -19.46 28.54 12.70
CA ASP A 437 -19.21 27.09 12.81
C ASP A 437 -17.81 26.69 12.31
N GLN A 438 -17.00 27.64 11.82
CA GLN A 438 -15.62 27.39 11.39
C GLN A 438 -14.71 27.11 12.59
N PHE A 439 -14.17 25.88 12.63
CA PHE A 439 -13.24 25.43 13.65
C PHE A 439 -12.05 26.39 13.87
N GLN A 440 -11.54 26.98 12.79
CA GLN A 440 -10.36 27.87 12.83
C GLN A 440 -10.66 29.20 13.52
N ILE A 441 -11.84 29.78 13.29
CA ILE A 441 -12.31 31.00 13.96
C ILE A 441 -12.51 30.71 15.45
N HIS A 442 -13.13 29.58 15.79
CA HIS A 442 -13.35 29.18 17.17
C HIS A 442 -12.04 29.01 17.95
N GLN A 443 -11.01 28.42 17.33
CA GLN A 443 -9.69 28.29 17.95
C GLN A 443 -9.01 29.64 18.21
N LEU A 444 -9.09 30.58 17.26
CA LEU A 444 -8.51 31.92 17.42
C LEU A 444 -9.19 32.69 18.55
N ILE A 445 -10.52 32.67 18.61
CA ILE A 445 -11.29 33.34 19.68
C ILE A 445 -10.92 32.75 21.05
N GLN A 446 -10.94 31.42 21.19
CA GLN A 446 -10.56 30.77 22.45
C GLN A 446 -9.14 31.09 22.90
N TYR A 447 -8.21 31.29 21.95
CA TYR A 447 -6.84 31.65 22.28
C TYR A 447 -6.75 33.11 22.72
N ILE A 448 -7.43 34.03 22.02
CA ILE A 448 -7.50 35.44 22.40
C ILE A 448 -8.13 35.61 23.80
N GLU A 449 -9.25 34.93 24.08
CA GLU A 449 -9.94 35.02 25.38
C GLU A 449 -9.16 34.42 26.57
N ARG A 450 -8.10 33.64 26.30
CA ARG A 450 -7.24 33.04 27.34
C ARG A 450 -6.06 33.93 27.74
N ILE A 451 -5.68 34.89 26.90
CA ILE A 451 -4.62 35.87 27.16
C ILE A 451 -5.26 37.07 27.86
#